data_AF-A0A7C2KXN1-F1
#
_entry.id   AF-A0A7C2KXN1-F1
#
_cell.length_a   1.000
_cell.length_b   1.000
_cell.length_c   1.000
_cell.angle_alpha   90.00
_cell.angle_beta   90.00
_cell.angle_gamma   90.00
#
_symmetry.space_group_name_H-M   'P 1'
#
loop_
_entity.id
_entity.type
_entity.pdbx_description
1 polymer ?
#
loop_
_entity_poly.entity_id
_entity_poly.type
_entity_poly.pdbx_seq_one_letter_code
_entity_poly.pdbx_strand_id
1 'polypeptide(L)'
;MAVFPSIKIEGGLLGPDLLDQLLAAELPGQRPADFGLDGKRNLTDEIAATFADARALWGVFQNRLQRLPEEDIATTVTRDAWMIPFLGLLGFSPTFNQRAYEIDGLSFAISHRADDGEKSPPVH
;
A
#
# COMPACT_ATOMS: atom_id res chain seq x y z
N MET A 1 31.38 4.82 -7.27
CA MET A 1 30.25 5.57 -6.69
C MET A 1 29.19 5.66 -7.76
N ALA A 2 28.10 4.90 -7.62
CA ALA A 2 27.01 4.96 -8.58
C ALA A 2 26.36 6.35 -8.51
N VAL A 3 26.05 6.94 -9.67
CA VAL A 3 25.31 8.19 -9.73
C VAL A 3 23.83 7.84 -9.83
N PHE A 4 23.02 8.35 -8.88
CA PHE A 4 21.58 8.13 -8.84
C PHE A 4 20.86 9.38 -9.35
N PRO A 5 20.62 9.53 -10.67
CA PRO A 5 20.11 10.77 -11.26
C PRO A 5 18.70 11.14 -10.79
N SER A 6 17.93 10.17 -10.28
CA SER A 6 16.58 10.36 -9.76
C SER A 6 16.51 10.49 -8.23
N ILE A 7 17.63 10.44 -7.52
CA ILE A 7 17.66 10.48 -6.05
C ILE A 7 18.42 11.72 -5.57
N LYS A 8 17.77 12.50 -4.71
CA LYS A 8 18.36 13.64 -4.01
C LYS A 8 18.27 13.40 -2.50
N ILE A 9 19.41 13.29 -1.82
CA ILE A 9 19.47 13.17 -0.36
C ILE A 9 19.63 14.56 0.23
N GLU A 10 18.74 14.94 1.13
CA GLU A 10 18.75 16.23 1.83
C GLU A 10 19.00 16.00 3.33
N GLY A 11 19.81 16.88 3.93
CA GLY A 11 20.21 16.74 5.33
C GLY A 11 21.26 15.64 5.56
N GLY A 12 21.40 15.19 6.83
CA GLY A 12 22.42 14.23 7.25
C GLY A 12 21.88 12.95 7.88
N LEU A 13 20.58 12.65 7.71
CA LEU A 13 19.95 11.48 8.32
C LEU A 13 20.36 10.17 7.64
N LEU A 14 20.59 10.20 6.33
CA LEU A 14 20.96 9.03 5.53
C LEU A 14 22.46 9.12 5.23
N GLY A 15 23.20 8.06 5.58
CA GLY A 15 24.63 7.96 5.28
C GLY A 15 24.88 7.97 3.78
N PRO A 16 26.04 8.51 3.33
CA PRO A 16 26.36 8.61 1.90
C PRO A 16 26.51 7.24 1.22
N ASP A 17 26.76 6.19 2.00
CA ASP A 17 26.93 4.80 1.57
C ASP A 17 25.63 3.97 1.67
N LEU A 18 24.55 4.52 2.24
CA LEU A 18 23.29 3.80 2.44
C LEU A 18 22.72 3.24 1.13
N LEU A 19 22.76 4.02 0.06
CA LEU A 19 22.25 3.59 -1.24
C LEU A 19 23.10 2.48 -1.85
N ASP A 20 24.41 2.53 -1.66
CA ASP A 20 25.32 1.49 -2.12
C ASP A 20 25.05 0.18 -1.35
N GLN A 21 24.88 0.25 -0.01
CA GLN A 21 24.51 -0.90 0.83
C GLN A 21 23.12 -1.46 0.49
N LEU A 22 22.16 -0.59 0.17
CA LEU A 22 20.83 -0.99 -0.27
C LEU A 22 20.90 -1.79 -1.59
N LEU A 23 21.61 -1.27 -2.59
CA LEU A 23 21.77 -1.96 -3.87
C LEU A 23 22.52 -3.30 -3.74
N ALA A 24 23.49 -3.36 -2.83
CA ALA A 24 24.24 -4.58 -2.53
C ALA A 24 23.44 -5.59 -1.69
N ALA A 25 22.20 -5.28 -1.32
CA ALA A 25 21.37 -6.07 -0.41
C ALA A 25 22.03 -6.31 0.97
N GLU A 26 22.86 -5.38 1.43
CA GLU A 26 23.63 -5.48 2.70
C GLU A 26 22.86 -4.94 3.90
N LEU A 27 21.82 -4.13 3.69
CA LEU A 27 20.94 -3.67 4.76
C LEU A 27 20.02 -4.80 5.26
N PRO A 28 19.67 -4.80 6.56
CA PRO A 28 18.69 -5.75 7.11
C PRO A 28 17.30 -5.54 6.49
N GLY A 29 16.46 -6.57 6.53
CA GLY A 29 15.07 -6.50 6.09
C GLY A 29 14.86 -6.66 4.57
N GLN A 30 15.86 -7.16 3.85
CA GLN A 30 15.82 -7.30 2.39
C GLN A 30 15.62 -8.74 1.89
N ARG A 31 15.62 -9.73 2.79
CA ARG A 31 15.46 -11.14 2.39
C ARG A 31 13.99 -11.47 2.22
N PRO A 32 13.60 -12.43 1.35
CA PRO A 32 12.19 -12.84 1.20
C PRO A 32 11.50 -13.18 2.53
N ALA A 33 12.21 -13.83 3.45
CA ALA A 33 11.68 -14.17 4.77
C ALA A 33 11.35 -12.94 5.64
N ASP A 34 12.02 -11.81 5.43
CA ASP A 34 11.74 -10.56 6.14
C ASP A 34 10.40 -9.93 5.68
N PHE A 35 9.86 -10.40 4.54
CA PHE A 35 8.52 -10.05 4.02
C PHE A 35 7.48 -11.16 4.25
N GLY A 36 7.79 -12.17 5.08
CA GLY A 36 6.90 -13.29 5.35
C GLY A 36 6.78 -14.31 4.21
N LEU A 37 7.64 -14.24 3.19
CA LEU A 37 7.67 -15.21 2.09
C LEU A 37 8.40 -16.48 2.53
N ASP A 38 7.93 -17.63 2.06
CA ASP A 38 8.68 -18.87 2.18
C ASP A 38 9.96 -18.77 1.34
N GLY A 39 11.10 -19.23 1.87
CA GLY A 39 12.41 -19.05 1.24
C GLY A 39 12.59 -19.69 -0.15
N LYS A 40 11.53 -20.31 -0.70
CA LYS A 40 11.47 -20.83 -2.07
C LYS A 40 10.95 -19.79 -3.08
N ARG A 41 10.22 -18.76 -2.63
CA ARG A 41 9.74 -17.70 -3.50
C ARG A 41 10.75 -16.56 -3.59
N ASN A 42 11.00 -16.11 -4.81
CA ASN A 42 11.77 -14.91 -5.07
C ASN A 42 10.90 -13.69 -4.78
N LEU A 43 11.43 -12.73 -4.01
CA LEU A 43 10.74 -11.48 -3.68
C LEU A 43 10.33 -10.70 -4.94
N THR A 44 11.19 -10.63 -5.95
CA THR A 44 10.90 -9.93 -7.21
C THR A 44 9.75 -10.58 -7.98
N ASP A 45 9.69 -11.92 -7.97
CA ASP A 45 8.61 -12.65 -8.64
C ASP A 45 7.27 -12.44 -7.93
N GLU A 46 7.27 -12.43 -6.60
CA GLU A 46 6.08 -12.11 -5.81
C GLU A 46 5.61 -10.66 -6.07
N ILE A 47 6.52 -9.68 -6.06
CA ILE A 47 6.20 -8.28 -6.42
C ILE A 47 5.58 -8.19 -7.82
N ALA A 48 6.15 -8.90 -8.79
CA ALA A 48 5.64 -8.91 -10.16
C ALA A 48 4.25 -9.55 -10.25
N ALA A 49 4.01 -10.63 -9.51
CA ALA A 49 2.71 -11.28 -9.42
C ALA A 49 1.66 -10.36 -8.78
N THR A 50 1.94 -9.79 -7.60
CA THR A 50 1.04 -8.86 -6.92
C THR A 50 0.75 -7.63 -7.78
N PHE A 51 1.73 -7.11 -8.52
CA PHE A 51 1.52 -6.00 -9.45
C PHE A 51 0.61 -6.38 -10.63
N ALA A 52 0.75 -7.58 -11.17
CA ALA A 52 -0.13 -8.09 -12.21
C ALA A 52 -1.59 -8.20 -11.71
N ASP A 53 -1.79 -8.71 -10.50
CA ASP A 53 -3.09 -8.80 -9.85
C ASP A 53 -3.71 -7.41 -9.62
N ALA A 54 -2.91 -6.45 -9.13
CA ALA A 54 -3.35 -5.07 -8.96
C ALA A 54 -3.80 -4.44 -10.29
N ARG A 55 -3.08 -4.69 -11.39
CA ARG A 55 -3.49 -4.23 -12.72
C ARG A 55 -4.79 -4.88 -13.20
N ALA A 56 -5.00 -6.16 -12.90
CA ALA A 56 -6.25 -6.85 -13.22
C ALA A 56 -7.44 -6.24 -12.45
N LEU A 57 -7.27 -6.00 -11.14
CA LEU A 57 -8.25 -5.29 -10.30
C LEU A 57 -8.56 -3.90 -10.86
N TRP A 58 -7.53 -3.16 -11.30
CA TRP A 58 -7.72 -1.84 -11.90
C TRP A 58 -8.60 -1.90 -13.15
N GLY A 59 -8.35 -2.87 -14.03
CA GLY A 59 -9.18 -3.09 -15.22
C GLY A 59 -10.64 -3.39 -14.87
N VAL A 60 -10.89 -4.21 -13.85
CA VAL A 60 -12.25 -4.50 -13.36
C VAL A 60 -12.91 -3.24 -12.81
N PHE A 61 -12.20 -2.46 -11.99
CA PHE A 61 -12.70 -1.20 -11.45
C PHE A 61 -13.06 -0.21 -12.56
N GLN A 62 -12.17 0.02 -13.53
CA GLN A 62 -12.43 0.91 -14.67
C GLN A 62 -13.68 0.49 -15.46
N ASN A 63 -13.85 -0.81 -15.71
CA ASN A 63 -15.05 -1.33 -16.37
C ASN A 63 -16.35 -1.12 -15.56
N ARG A 64 -16.27 -1.11 -14.22
CA ARG A 64 -17.42 -0.80 -13.36
C ARG A 64 -17.70 0.70 -13.36
N LEU A 65 -16.66 1.51 -13.26
CA LEU A 65 -16.75 2.97 -13.26
C LEU A 65 -17.43 3.50 -14.53
N GLN A 66 -17.06 2.97 -15.69
CA GLN A 66 -17.65 3.37 -16.99
C GLN A 66 -19.15 3.02 -17.15
N ARG A 67 -19.70 2.17 -16.29
CA ARG A 67 -21.11 1.76 -16.33
C ARG A 67 -21.97 2.56 -15.35
N LEU A 68 -21.38 3.45 -14.57
CA LEU A 68 -22.12 4.27 -13.63
C LEU A 68 -22.89 5.39 -14.34
N PRO A 69 -24.04 5.80 -13.79
CA PRO A 69 -24.70 7.06 -14.18
C PRO A 69 -23.78 8.26 -13.95
N GLU A 70 -23.98 9.34 -14.72
CA GLU A 70 -23.15 10.55 -14.62
C GLU A 70 -23.28 11.26 -13.26
N GLU A 71 -24.43 11.11 -12.60
CA GLU A 71 -24.72 11.66 -11.29
C GLU A 71 -24.10 10.86 -10.12
N ASP A 72 -23.56 9.66 -10.37
CA ASP A 72 -22.94 8.84 -9.34
C ASP A 72 -21.49 9.27 -9.10
N ILE A 73 -21.20 9.71 -7.87
CA ILE A 73 -19.85 10.13 -7.43
C ILE A 73 -18.86 8.96 -7.23
N ALA A 74 -19.29 7.73 -7.51
CA ALA A 74 -18.49 6.51 -7.54
C ALA A 74 -17.84 6.09 -6.20
N THR A 75 -18.25 6.67 -5.06
CA THR A 75 -17.61 6.41 -3.76
C THR A 75 -17.64 4.93 -3.39
N THR A 76 -18.80 4.29 -3.48
CA THR A 76 -18.98 2.87 -3.13
C THR A 76 -18.18 1.97 -4.07
N VAL A 77 -18.22 2.22 -5.39
CA VAL A 77 -17.50 1.37 -6.36
C VAL A 77 -15.99 1.52 -6.20
N THR A 78 -15.47 2.73 -5.96
CA THR A 78 -14.05 2.96 -5.73
C THR A 78 -13.58 2.26 -4.46
N ARG A 79 -14.37 2.32 -3.39
CA ARG A 79 -14.04 1.61 -2.15
C ARG A 79 -14.06 0.09 -2.35
N ASP A 80 -15.17 -0.45 -2.83
CA ASP A 80 -15.44 -1.89 -2.78
C ASP A 80 -14.78 -2.66 -3.92
N ALA A 81 -14.60 -2.04 -5.09
CA ALA A 81 -14.02 -2.68 -6.27
C ALA A 81 -12.55 -2.36 -6.49
N TRP A 82 -12.02 -1.34 -5.81
CA TRP A 82 -10.62 -0.92 -5.97
C TRP A 82 -9.86 -0.87 -4.64
N MET A 83 -10.21 0.03 -3.72
CA MET A 83 -9.37 0.26 -2.53
C MET A 83 -9.27 -0.97 -1.62
N ILE A 84 -10.39 -1.58 -1.25
CA ILE A 84 -10.38 -2.75 -0.35
C ILE A 84 -9.60 -3.92 -1.00
N PRO A 85 -9.87 -4.33 -2.26
CA PRO A 85 -9.10 -5.37 -2.92
C PRO A 85 -7.60 -5.05 -3.07
N PHE A 86 -7.26 -3.82 -3.45
CA PHE A 86 -5.87 -3.41 -3.64
C PHE A 86 -5.08 -3.44 -2.32
N LEU A 87 -5.65 -2.92 -1.23
CA LEU A 87 -5.01 -3.00 0.09
C LEU A 87 -4.89 -4.46 0.57
N GLY A 88 -5.86 -5.31 0.23
CA GLY A 88 -5.79 -6.75 0.44
C GLY A 88 -4.58 -7.41 -0.21
N LEU A 89 -4.21 -7.00 -1.44
CA LEU A 89 -2.99 -7.47 -2.10
C LEU A 89 -1.71 -7.08 -1.36
N LEU A 90 -1.74 -5.99 -0.58
CA LEU A 90 -0.62 -5.53 0.24
C LEU A 90 -0.62 -6.15 1.64
N GLY A 91 -1.53 -7.08 1.92
CA GLY A 91 -1.62 -7.80 3.20
C GLY A 91 -2.46 -7.11 4.27
N PHE A 92 -3.14 -6.01 3.95
CA PHE A 92 -4.08 -5.36 4.86
C PHE A 92 -5.44 -6.06 4.86
N SER A 93 -6.17 -5.93 5.97
CA SER A 93 -7.59 -6.31 6.07
C SER A 93 -8.46 -5.09 6.39
N PRO A 94 -8.68 -4.17 5.43
CA PRO A 94 -9.35 -2.90 5.71
C PRO A 94 -10.71 -3.12 6.37
N THR A 95 -10.86 -2.59 7.57
CA THR A 95 -12.08 -2.76 8.36
C THR A 95 -12.78 -1.41 8.51
N PHE A 96 -14.09 -1.39 8.25
CA PHE A 96 -14.90 -0.18 8.36
C PHE A 96 -14.96 0.32 9.81
N ASN A 97 -14.86 1.63 9.97
CA ASN A 97 -15.02 2.31 11.25
C ASN A 97 -16.48 2.73 11.43
N GLN A 98 -17.14 2.23 12.47
CA GLN A 98 -18.55 2.54 12.75
C GLN A 98 -18.77 3.99 13.21
N ARG A 99 -17.72 4.66 13.69
CA ARG A 99 -17.74 6.03 14.21
C ARG A 99 -16.46 6.76 13.82
N ALA A 100 -16.55 8.09 13.72
CA ALA A 100 -15.38 8.94 13.55
C ALA A 100 -14.42 8.79 14.73
N TYR A 101 -13.12 9.02 14.49
CA TYR A 101 -12.14 9.11 15.57
C TYR A 101 -12.29 10.44 16.28
N GLU A 102 -12.26 10.43 17.61
CA GLU A 102 -12.26 11.63 18.44
C GLU A 102 -10.91 11.76 19.15
N ILE A 103 -10.22 12.86 18.89
CA ILE A 103 -8.92 13.18 19.50
C ILE A 103 -8.95 14.64 19.92
N ASP A 104 -8.73 14.91 21.21
CA ASP A 104 -8.72 16.27 21.78
C ASP A 104 -9.94 17.12 21.43
N GLY A 105 -11.12 16.48 21.35
CA GLY A 105 -12.38 17.14 20.99
C GLY A 105 -12.57 17.42 19.49
N LEU A 106 -11.63 17.01 18.64
CA LEU A 106 -11.74 17.05 17.19
C LEU A 106 -12.24 15.70 16.65
N SER A 107 -13.11 15.76 15.64
CA SER A 107 -13.67 14.58 14.98
C SER A 107 -13.05 14.35 13.60
N PHE A 108 -12.60 13.13 13.35
CA PHE A 108 -11.98 12.71 12.09
C PHE A 108 -12.81 11.59 11.45
N ALA A 109 -13.47 11.92 10.34
CA ALA A 109 -14.33 11.00 9.59
C ALA A 109 -13.50 10.03 8.71
N ILE A 110 -12.71 9.17 9.35
CA ILE A 110 -11.90 8.16 8.66
C ILE A 110 -12.74 6.89 8.47
N SER A 111 -12.91 6.48 7.22
CA SER A 111 -13.81 5.38 6.86
C SER A 111 -13.27 4.00 7.29
N HIS A 112 -11.96 3.74 7.18
CA HIS A 112 -11.39 2.42 7.45
C HIS A 112 -10.13 2.50 8.32
N ARG A 113 -9.79 1.36 8.90
CA ARG A 113 -8.50 1.07 9.52
C ARG A 113 -7.87 -0.12 8.82
N ALA A 114 -6.54 -0.22 8.89
CA ALA A 114 -5.76 -1.19 8.14
C ALA A 114 -6.15 -2.65 8.42
N ASP A 115 -6.49 -2.95 9.67
CA ASP A 115 -6.85 -4.29 10.16
C ASP A 115 -7.91 -4.21 11.28
N ASP A 116 -8.36 -5.36 11.77
CA ASP A 116 -9.46 -5.47 12.74
C ASP A 116 -9.21 -4.75 14.08
N GLY A 117 -7.96 -4.68 14.52
CA GLY A 117 -7.54 -4.08 15.78
C GLY A 117 -7.98 -2.62 15.96
N GLU A 118 -8.43 -2.27 17.16
CA GLU A 118 -8.94 -0.92 17.47
C GLU A 118 -7.86 0.18 17.33
N LYS A 119 -6.58 -0.19 17.44
CA LYS A 119 -5.43 0.71 17.27
C LYS A 119 -4.74 0.56 15.90
N SER A 120 -5.32 -0.22 14.99
CA SER A 120 -4.78 -0.37 13.64
C SER A 120 -4.75 1.00 12.96
N PRO A 121 -3.69 1.32 12.19
CA PRO A 121 -3.55 2.63 11.59
C PRO A 121 -4.71 2.91 10.63
N PRO A 122 -5.14 4.18 10.49
CA PRO A 122 -6.19 4.55 9.56
C PRO A 122 -5.75 4.30 8.11
N VAL A 123 -6.69 3.85 7.27
CA VAL A 123 -6.52 3.76 5.80
C VAL A 123 -7.75 4.38 5.15
N HIS A 124 -7.57 5.22 4.14
CA HIS A 124 -8.62 5.90 3.41
C HIS A 124 -8.19 6.14 1.96
#